data_AF-A0A1Y1L4T6-F1
#
_entry.id   AF-A0A1Y1L4T6-F1
#
_cell.length_a   1.000
_cell.length_b   1.000
_cell.length_c   1.000
_cell.angle_alpha   90.00
_cell.angle_beta   90.00
_cell.angle_gamma   90.00
#
_symmetry.space_group_name_H-M   'P 1'
#
loop_
_entity.id
_entity.type
_entity.pdbx_description
1 polymer ?
#
loop_
_entity_poly.entity_id
_entity_poly.type
_entity_poly.pdbx_seq_one_letter_code
_entity_poly.pdbx_strand_id
1 'polypeptide(L)'
;MRKQNANISMAATLRKFEDLKNEKFNEEDQITVTSEEQIQVERSVQEIFRSFRLRCDIDSNLPKLLRWEHIQALKHWLTFLPPGYKSLDASRTWICYWILHSLSLLEVKLSDDLKDSLVDF
;
A
#
# COMPACT_ATOMS: atom_id res chain seq x y z
N MET A 1 -38.77 5.73 3.92
CA MET A 1 -37.96 4.52 3.61
C MET A 1 -36.78 4.99 2.76
N ARG A 2 -35.50 4.90 3.13
CA ARG A 2 -34.77 4.02 4.05
C ARG A 2 -33.90 4.85 4.99
N LYS A 3 -33.99 4.57 6.30
CA LYS A 3 -32.91 4.84 7.25
C LYS A 3 -31.97 3.64 7.20
N GLN A 4 -30.67 3.88 7.02
CA GLN A 4 -29.56 2.99 7.35
C GLN A 4 -28.41 3.96 7.68
N ASN A 5 -28.05 4.22 8.95
CA ASN A 5 -27.36 3.33 9.90
C ASN A 5 -26.19 2.63 9.20
N ALA A 6 -24.92 2.82 9.59
CA ALA A 6 -24.41 3.01 10.93
C ALA A 6 -23.05 3.74 10.93
N ASN A 7 -22.78 4.43 12.03
CA ASN A 7 -21.45 4.82 12.48
C ASN A 7 -20.44 3.69 12.24
N ILE A 8 -19.53 3.84 11.28
CA ILE A 8 -18.29 3.07 11.25
C ILE A 8 -17.31 3.79 12.18
N SER A 9 -17.61 3.73 13.47
CA SER A 9 -16.62 3.94 14.53
C SER A 9 -16.24 2.56 15.05
N MET A 10 -15.57 1.79 14.20
CA MET A 10 -14.64 0.78 14.69
C MET A 10 -13.28 1.41 14.46
N ALA A 11 -12.86 2.30 15.37
CA ALA A 11 -11.49 2.80 15.35
C ALA A 11 -10.60 1.56 15.46
N ALA A 12 -10.00 1.15 14.34
CA ALA A 12 -9.03 0.08 14.32
C ALA A 12 -7.95 0.47 15.34
N THR A 13 -7.91 -0.26 16.46
CA THR A 13 -6.96 0.07 17.52
C THR A 13 -5.58 -0.23 16.97
N LEU A 14 -4.77 0.80 16.77
CA LEU A 14 -3.41 0.63 16.30
C LEU A 14 -2.67 -0.23 17.30
N ARG A 15 -2.10 -1.34 16.79
CA ARG A 15 -1.28 -2.27 17.57
C ARG A 15 -0.21 -1.50 18.35
N LYS A 16 0.08 -1.92 19.58
CA LYS A 16 1.08 -1.24 20.40
C LYS A 16 2.47 -1.71 19.97
N PHE A 17 3.46 -0.82 20.09
CA PHE A 17 4.83 -1.17 19.75
C PHE A 17 5.40 -2.22 20.70
N GLU A 18 4.96 -2.19 21.95
CA GLU A 18 5.34 -3.13 23.00
C GLU A 18 4.97 -4.57 22.61
N ASP A 19 3.85 -4.76 21.90
CA ASP A 19 3.40 -6.06 21.42
C ASP A 19 4.36 -6.66 20.38
N LEU A 20 5.07 -5.81 19.62
CA LEU A 20 6.02 -6.25 18.58
C LEU A 20 7.31 -6.83 19.16
N LYS A 21 7.67 -6.48 20.40
CA LYS A 21 8.91 -7.00 21.01
C LYS A 21 8.86 -8.51 21.26
N ASN A 22 7.66 -9.01 21.59
CA ASN A 22 7.44 -10.42 21.91
C ASN A 22 7.25 -11.29 20.66
N GLU A 23 7.14 -10.67 19.48
CA GLU A 23 6.93 -11.35 18.20
C GLU A 23 8.14 -11.23 17.26
N LYS A 24 9.30 -10.82 17.79
CA LYS A 24 10.54 -10.85 17.01
C LYS A 24 10.90 -12.28 16.62
N PHE A 25 11.56 -12.41 15.47
CA PHE A 25 12.13 -13.67 15.04
C PHE A 25 12.99 -14.28 16.15
N ASN A 26 12.74 -15.57 16.43
CA ASN A 26 13.53 -16.34 17.35
C ASN A 26 14.58 -17.10 16.55
N GLU A 27 15.85 -16.82 16.82
CA GLU A 27 16.97 -17.45 16.12
C GLU A 27 17.15 -18.93 16.50
N GLU A 28 16.54 -19.40 17.60
CA GLU A 28 16.62 -20.78 18.09
C GLU A 28 18.06 -21.32 18.12
N ASP A 29 19.02 -20.42 18.37
CA ASP A 29 20.47 -20.65 18.34
C ASP A 29 21.01 -21.19 17.00
N GLN A 30 20.26 -21.03 15.89
CA GLN A 30 20.60 -21.47 14.53
C GLN A 30 20.48 -20.31 13.53
N ILE A 31 21.58 -19.58 13.36
CA ILE A 31 21.64 -18.48 12.41
C ILE A 31 21.90 -19.02 11.00
N THR A 32 21.06 -18.61 10.07
CA THR A 32 21.18 -18.87 8.63
C THR A 32 21.07 -17.57 7.86
N VAL A 33 21.36 -17.63 6.55
CA VAL A 33 21.13 -16.48 5.65
C VAL A 33 19.67 -16.00 5.73
N THR A 34 18.70 -16.91 5.84
CA THR A 34 17.29 -16.54 6.01
C THR A 34 17.04 -15.82 7.34
N SER A 35 17.70 -16.25 8.42
CA SER A 35 17.62 -15.59 9.73
C SER A 35 18.16 -14.17 9.66
N GLU A 36 19.31 -13.98 9.02
CA GLU A 36 19.94 -12.66 8.85
C GLU A 36 19.04 -11.69 8.08
N GLU A 37 18.49 -12.13 6.93
CA GLU A 37 17.57 -11.33 6.11
C GLU A 37 16.28 -10.98 6.88
N GLN A 38 15.70 -11.93 7.61
CA GLN A 38 14.51 -11.69 8.44
C GLN A 38 14.78 -10.65 9.52
N ILE A 39 15.90 -10.78 10.25
CA ILE A 39 16.29 -9.83 11.30
C ILE A 39 16.52 -8.44 10.72
N GLN A 40 17.09 -8.34 9.53
CA GLN A 40 17.31 -7.07 8.84
C GLN A 40 15.98 -6.40 8.48
N VAL A 41 15.03 -7.15 7.91
CA VAL A 41 13.69 -6.64 7.59
C VAL A 41 12.96 -6.20 8.86
N GLU A 42 12.99 -7.01 9.93
CA GLU A 42 12.37 -6.66 11.22
C GLU A 42 12.93 -5.36 11.78
N ARG A 43 14.25 -5.16 11.69
CA ARG A 43 14.88 -3.92 12.14
C ARG A 43 14.36 -2.72 11.35
N SER A 44 14.34 -2.78 10.02
CA SER A 44 13.86 -1.68 9.17
C SER A 44 12.38 -1.37 9.40
N VAL A 45 11.52 -2.39 9.52
CA VAL A 45 10.09 -2.20 9.79
C VAL A 45 9.86 -1.64 11.20
N GLN A 46 10.63 -2.09 12.19
CA GLN A 46 10.54 -1.60 13.57
C GLN A 46 10.83 -0.09 13.65
N GLU A 47 11.81 0.40 12.89
CA GLU A 47 12.13 1.83 12.81
C GLU A 47 10.99 2.64 12.19
N ILE A 48 10.39 2.15 11.09
CA ILE A 48 9.22 2.78 10.45
C ILE A 48 8.06 2.85 11.44
N PHE A 49 7.78 1.76 12.15
CA PHE A 49 6.69 1.71 13.11
C PHE A 49 6.91 2.67 14.28
N ARG A 50 8.14 2.72 14.82
CA ARG A 50 8.51 3.65 15.90
C ARG A 50 8.32 5.11 15.46
N SER A 51 8.81 5.47 14.27
CA SER A 51 8.63 6.81 13.71
C SER A 51 7.15 7.14 13.49
N PHE A 52 6.37 6.18 12.97
CA PHE A 52 4.94 6.34 12.76
C PHE A 52 4.17 6.55 14.08
N ARG A 53 4.48 5.80 15.14
CA ARG A 53 3.86 5.94 16.47
C ARG A 53 4.09 7.33 17.05
N LEU A 54 5.32 7.84 16.99
CA LEU A 54 5.63 9.20 17.45
C LEU A 54 4.79 10.25 16.71
N ARG A 55 4.53 10.06 15.42
CA ARG A 55 3.64 10.95 14.66
C ARG A 55 2.17 10.80 15.06
N CYS A 56 1.70 9.60 15.42
CA CYS A 56 0.32 9.38 15.88
C CYS A 56 0.03 10.07 17.23
N ASP A 57 1.04 10.21 18.09
CA ASP A 57 0.92 10.96 19.34
C ASP A 57 0.68 12.46 19.09
N ILE A 58 1.02 12.96 17.89
CA ILE A 58 0.86 14.36 17.46
C ILE A 58 -0.39 14.54 16.56
N ASP A 59 -0.62 13.64 15.59
CA ASP A 59 -1.79 13.62 14.70
C ASP A 59 -2.60 12.34 14.90
N SER A 60 -3.71 12.46 15.63
CA SER A 60 -4.64 11.36 15.91
C SER A 60 -5.39 10.84 14.69
N ASN A 61 -5.30 11.53 13.54
CA ASN A 61 -5.96 11.10 12.31
C ASN A 61 -5.09 10.13 11.48
N LEU A 62 -3.89 9.77 11.95
CA LEU A 62 -3.03 8.77 11.30
C LEU A 62 -3.46 7.33 11.65
N PRO A 63 -3.24 6.34 10.77
CA PRO A 63 -2.66 6.45 9.42
C PRO A 63 -3.68 6.98 8.41
N LYS A 64 -3.19 7.72 7.42
CA LYS A 64 -4.00 8.21 6.30
C LYS A 64 -3.57 7.52 5.01
N LEU A 65 -4.54 7.05 4.24
CA LEU A 65 -4.30 6.65 2.86
C LEU A 65 -4.16 7.92 2.01
N LEU A 66 -3.00 8.11 1.38
CA LEU A 66 -2.69 9.23 0.49
C LEU A 66 -3.37 9.05 -0.87
N ARG A 67 -4.71 9.06 -0.87
CA ARG A 67 -5.53 8.69 -2.04
C ARG A 67 -5.19 9.55 -3.26
N TRP A 68 -5.05 10.86 -3.08
CA TRP A 68 -4.85 11.77 -4.22
C TRP A 68 -3.51 11.51 -4.90
N GLU A 69 -2.45 11.34 -4.12
CA GLU A 69 -1.10 11.06 -4.58
C GLU A 69 -1.04 9.75 -5.35
N HIS A 70 -1.70 8.69 -4.84
CA HIS A 70 -1.83 7.43 -5.56
C HIS A 70 -2.62 7.59 -6.87
N ILE A 71 -3.74 8.31 -6.87
CA ILE A 71 -4.55 8.54 -8.07
C ILE A 71 -3.73 9.28 -9.14
N GLN A 72 -2.98 10.31 -8.76
CA GLN A 72 -2.15 11.07 -9.71
C GLN A 72 -1.05 10.20 -10.32
N ALA A 73 -0.34 9.41 -9.51
CA ALA A 73 0.67 8.49 -9.99
C ALA A 73 0.08 7.44 -10.94
N LEU A 74 -1.04 6.82 -10.57
CA LEU A 74 -1.71 5.79 -11.36
C LEU A 74 -2.22 6.33 -12.70
N LYS A 75 -2.83 7.53 -12.71
CA LYS A 75 -3.27 8.17 -13.95
C LYS A 75 -2.09 8.50 -14.87
N HIS A 76 -0.98 8.95 -14.31
CA HIS A 76 0.24 9.19 -15.08
C HIS A 76 0.82 7.89 -15.65
N TRP A 77 0.91 6.83 -14.85
CA TRP A 77 1.46 5.54 -15.28
C TRP A 77 0.59 4.80 -16.29
N LEU A 78 -0.70 5.12 -16.35
CA LEU A 78 -1.59 4.57 -17.36
C LEU A 78 -1.27 5.06 -18.77
N THR A 79 -0.69 6.27 -18.90
CA THR A 79 -0.31 6.86 -20.20
C THR A 79 1.18 6.84 -20.45
N PHE A 80 2.01 6.79 -19.40
CA PHE A 80 3.46 6.81 -19.52
C PHE A 80 4.15 6.03 -18.40
N LEU A 81 5.02 5.08 -18.78
CA LEU A 81 5.86 4.35 -17.84
C LEU A 81 7.34 4.77 -17.99
N PRO A 82 8.07 4.96 -16.87
CA PRO A 82 9.51 5.22 -16.92
C PRO A 82 10.30 4.08 -17.58
N PRO A 83 11.51 4.35 -18.12
CA PRO A 83 12.34 3.32 -18.78
C PRO A 83 12.69 2.10 -17.91
N GLY A 84 12.62 2.22 -16.58
CA GLY A 84 12.80 1.10 -15.66
C GLY A 84 11.78 -0.02 -15.82
N TYR A 85 10.63 0.23 -16.46
CA TYR A 85 9.60 -0.78 -16.75
C TYR A 85 9.89 -1.61 -18.01
N LYS A 86 11.05 -1.42 -18.67
CA LYS A 86 11.41 -2.18 -19.87
C LYS A 86 11.39 -3.70 -19.67
N SER A 87 11.75 -4.19 -18.48
CA SER A 87 11.67 -5.63 -18.16
C SER A 87 10.24 -6.18 -18.14
N LEU A 88 9.23 -5.30 -18.10
CA LEU A 88 7.81 -5.64 -18.08
C LEU A 88 7.10 -5.32 -19.40
N ASP A 89 7.83 -5.08 -20.50
CA ASP A 89 7.24 -4.74 -21.81
C ASP A 89 6.32 -5.87 -22.35
N ALA A 90 6.70 -7.13 -22.14
CA ALA A 90 5.86 -8.29 -22.46
C ALA A 90 4.67 -8.49 -21.50
N SER A 91 4.57 -7.67 -20.44
CA SER A 91 3.52 -7.72 -19.41
C SER A 91 2.69 -6.43 -19.35
N ARG A 92 2.63 -5.66 -20.44
CA ARG A 92 1.87 -4.40 -20.51
C ARG A 92 0.39 -4.57 -20.12
N THR A 93 -0.26 -5.66 -20.50
CA THR A 93 -1.64 -5.95 -20.11
C THR A 93 -1.81 -6.16 -18.60
N TRP A 94 -0.82 -6.75 -17.92
CA TRP A 94 -0.79 -6.84 -16.46
C TRP A 94 -0.64 -5.47 -15.81
N ILE A 95 0.19 -4.60 -16.38
CA ILE A 95 0.35 -3.23 -15.88
C ILE A 95 -0.97 -2.45 -16.01
N CYS A 96 -1.66 -2.55 -17.15
CA CYS A 96 -3.00 -1.98 -17.33
C CYS A 96 -3.96 -2.51 -16.25
N TYR A 97 -4.02 -3.82 -16.05
CA TYR A 97 -4.87 -4.42 -15.01
C TYR A 97 -4.54 -3.89 -13.61
N TRP A 98 -3.27 -3.89 -13.19
CA TRP A 98 -2.87 -3.42 -11.85
C TRP A 98 -3.22 -1.96 -11.63
N ILE A 99 -3.03 -1.10 -12.63
CA ILE A 99 -3.36 0.32 -12.53
C ILE A 99 -4.88 0.52 -12.47
N LEU A 100 -5.63 -0.09 -13.38
CA LEU A 100 -7.08 0.05 -13.45
C LEU A 100 -7.76 -0.50 -12.20
N HIS A 101 -7.31 -1.66 -11.72
CA HIS A 101 -7.82 -2.24 -10.49
C HIS A 101 -7.53 -1.36 -9.28
N SER A 102 -6.32 -0.81 -9.18
CA SER A 102 -5.96 0.13 -8.11
C SER A 102 -6.82 1.40 -8.14
N LEU A 103 -7.08 1.96 -9.32
CA LEU A 103 -7.99 3.10 -9.51
C LEU A 103 -9.43 2.75 -9.11
N SER A 104 -9.88 1.52 -9.40
CA SER A 104 -11.19 1.02 -8.97
C SER A 104 -11.29 0.90 -7.45
N LEU A 105 -10.26 0.39 -6.77
CA LEU A 105 -10.21 0.35 -5.28
C LEU A 105 -10.20 1.76 -4.66
N LEU A 106 -9.70 2.74 -5.40
CA LEU A 106 -9.74 4.17 -5.05
C LEU A 106 -11.01 4.87 -5.56
N GLU A 107 -12.00 4.11 -6.03
CA GLU A 107 -13.31 4.59 -6.49
C GLU A 107 -13.22 5.67 -7.58
N VAL A 108 -12.16 5.65 -8.38
CA VAL A 108 -11.96 6.59 -9.49
C VAL A 108 -12.73 6.11 -10.70
N LYS A 109 -13.60 6.98 -11.22
CA LYS A 109 -14.23 6.77 -12.53
C LYS A 109 -13.30 7.26 -13.64
N LEU A 110 -13.13 6.43 -14.66
CA LEU A 110 -12.40 6.77 -15.89
C LEU A 110 -13.36 7.40 -16.89
N SER A 111 -12.86 8.33 -17.70
CA SER A 111 -13.59 8.85 -18.87
C SER A 111 -13.80 7.73 -19.88
N ASP A 112 -14.85 7.84 -20.68
CA ASP A 112 -15.15 6.85 -21.73
C ASP A 112 -14.04 6.83 -22.79
N ASP A 113 -13.52 8.00 -23.21
CA ASP A 113 -12.37 8.09 -24.12
C ASP A 113 -11.14 7.28 -23.67
N LEU A 114 -10.87 7.29 -22.35
CA LEU A 114 -9.74 6.56 -21.79
C LEU A 114 -10.02 5.06 -21.76
N LYS A 115 -11.27 4.65 -21.50
CA LYS A 115 -11.65 3.24 -21.57
C LYS A 115 -11.52 2.72 -22.99
N ASP A 116 -11.97 3.48 -23.97
CA ASP A 116 -11.89 3.12 -25.39
C ASP A 116 -10.43 2.98 -25.82
N SER A 117 -9.58 3.95 -25.44
CA SER A 117 -8.13 3.89 -25.71
C SER A 117 -7.43 2.66 -25.10
N LEU A 118 -7.92 2.16 -23.95
CA LEU A 118 -7.37 0.98 -23.28
C LEU A 118 -7.85 -0.33 -23.89
N VAL A 119 -9.03 -0.34 -24.50
CA VAL A 119 -9.55 -1.50 -25.24
C VAL A 119 -8.78 -1.66 -26.56
N ASP A 120 -8.38 -0.55 -27.18
CA ASP A 120 -7.65 -0.54 -28.45
C ASP A 120 -6.14 -0.83 -28.31
N PHE A 121 -5.58 -0.68 -27.11
CA PHE A 121 -4.14 -0.82 -26.81
C PHE A 121 -3.67 -2.28 -26.65
#